data_AF-A0A3N5PI58-F1
#
_entry.id   AF-A0A3N5PI58-F1
#
_cell.length_a   1.000
_cell.length_b   1.000
_cell.length_c   1.000
_cell.angle_alpha   90.00
_cell.angle_beta   90.00
_cell.angle_gamma   90.00
#
_symmetry.space_group_name_H-M   'P 1'
#
loop_
_entity.id
_entity.type
_entity.pdbx_description
1 polymer ?
#
loop_
_entity_poly.entity_id
_entity_poly.type
_entity_poly.pdbx_seq_one_letter_code
_entity_poly.pdbx_strand_id
1 'polypeptide(L)'
;VQSGVPLGVTFSFLIAAPMINEVALVMLFGLFGWQTALLYAATGLLIAIIAGYVIGRLNLERFVEGWVYETKAKQLEFVVEKISFEDRIESGIIAVKEIVAKVWIYIVLGIAVGAGIHGYVPENFMASLMGKSAWWSVPLSVLIGIPMYSNAAGIIPIVQALLEKGASLGTVLAFMMSVIGLSLPETIILKKVLKIQLIGIFIGVVGVGIIIVGYLFNFIFT
;
A
#
# COMPACT_ATOMS: atom_id res chain seq x y z
N VAL A 1 -18.02 0.76 9.01
CA VAL A 1 -19.04 0.54 10.09
C VAL A 1 -19.43 1.81 10.85
N GLN A 2 -18.69 2.92 10.71
CA GLN A 2 -19.00 4.20 11.38
C GLN A 2 -20.36 4.80 10.99
N SER A 3 -20.90 4.52 9.79
CA SER A 3 -22.21 5.03 9.32
C SER A 3 -23.28 3.93 9.11
N GLY A 4 -23.15 2.76 9.75
CA GLY A 4 -23.98 1.58 9.43
C GLY A 4 -23.57 0.85 8.14
N VAL A 5 -22.47 1.32 7.53
CA VAL A 5 -21.88 0.72 6.33
C VAL A 5 -21.34 -0.68 6.67
N PRO A 6 -21.73 -1.73 5.90
CA PRO A 6 -21.26 -3.09 6.10
C PRO A 6 -19.74 -3.18 6.21
N LEU A 7 -19.23 -4.10 7.04
CA LEU A 7 -17.79 -4.28 7.21
C LEU A 7 -17.10 -4.58 5.88
N GLY A 8 -17.71 -5.37 5.01
CA GLY A 8 -17.15 -5.68 3.70
C GLY A 8 -16.86 -4.43 2.86
N VAL A 9 -17.77 -3.46 2.84
CA VAL A 9 -17.58 -2.17 2.14
C VAL A 9 -16.47 -1.36 2.79
N THR A 10 -16.36 -1.40 4.12
CA THR A 10 -15.28 -0.73 4.86
C THR A 10 -13.92 -1.33 4.49
N PHE A 11 -13.83 -2.66 4.38
CA PHE A 11 -12.62 -3.34 3.96
C PHE A 11 -12.27 -3.07 2.51
N SER A 12 -13.24 -3.05 1.60
CA SER A 12 -12.98 -2.64 0.22
C SER A 12 -12.36 -1.24 0.15
N PHE A 13 -12.87 -0.29 0.93
CA PHE A 13 -12.27 1.04 1.02
C PHE A 13 -10.84 1.01 1.61
N LEU A 14 -10.65 0.30 2.73
CA LEU A 14 -9.33 0.20 3.39
C LEU A 14 -8.26 -0.44 2.49
N ILE A 15 -8.65 -1.34 1.59
CA ILE A 15 -7.74 -1.99 0.63
C ILE A 15 -7.48 -1.07 -0.56
N ALA A 16 -8.55 -0.49 -1.13
CA ALA A 16 -8.44 0.35 -2.33
C ALA A 16 -7.63 1.62 -2.08
N ALA A 17 -7.79 2.26 -0.92
CA ALA A 17 -7.18 3.56 -0.61
C ALA A 17 -5.65 3.58 -0.74
N PRO A 18 -4.88 2.69 -0.09
CA PRO A 18 -3.44 2.65 -0.31
C PRO A 18 -3.10 2.09 -1.70
N MET A 19 -3.79 1.05 -2.16
CA MET A 19 -3.42 0.29 -3.36
C MET A 19 -3.59 1.08 -4.66
N ILE A 20 -4.65 1.86 -4.79
CA ILE A 20 -5.02 2.64 -5.99
C ILE A 20 -4.86 4.14 -5.70
N ASN A 21 -3.74 4.51 -5.08
CA ASN A 21 -3.47 5.91 -4.81
C ASN A 21 -3.08 6.68 -6.09
N GLU A 22 -3.32 7.98 -6.08
CA GLU A 22 -3.11 8.87 -7.22
C GLU A 22 -1.65 8.92 -7.64
N VAL A 23 -0.73 8.88 -6.67
CA VAL A 23 0.72 8.90 -6.91
C VAL A 23 1.14 7.69 -7.74
N ALA A 24 0.71 6.49 -7.34
CA ALA A 24 0.99 5.25 -8.07
C ALA A 24 0.41 5.30 -9.48
N LEU A 25 -0.83 5.78 -9.64
CA LEU A 25 -1.45 5.88 -10.97
C LEU A 25 -0.74 6.86 -11.90
N VAL A 26 -0.39 8.05 -11.40
CA VAL A 26 0.35 9.06 -12.18
C VAL A 26 1.72 8.51 -12.57
N MET A 27 2.42 7.85 -11.65
CA MET A 27 3.73 7.28 -11.92
C MET A 27 3.65 6.11 -12.91
N LEU A 28 2.69 5.18 -12.74
CA LEU A 28 2.46 4.08 -13.68
C LEU A 28 2.09 4.59 -15.06
N PHE A 29 1.27 5.65 -15.14
CA PHE A 29 0.91 6.29 -16.39
C PHE A 29 2.16 6.87 -17.08
N GLY A 30 3.01 7.57 -16.32
CA GLY A 30 4.23 8.18 -16.85
C GLY A 30 5.28 7.15 -17.30
N LEU A 31 5.39 6.02 -16.62
CA LEU A 31 6.43 5.02 -16.87
C LEU A 31 6.01 3.93 -17.86
N PHE A 32 4.77 3.47 -17.78
CA PHE A 32 4.27 2.28 -18.49
C PHE A 32 3.06 2.58 -19.38
N GLY A 33 2.68 3.85 -19.48
CA GLY A 33 1.55 4.31 -20.28
C GLY A 33 0.20 4.09 -19.61
N TRP A 34 -0.81 4.67 -20.25
CA TRP A 34 -2.18 4.70 -19.74
C TRP A 34 -2.84 3.33 -19.64
N GLN A 35 -2.45 2.38 -20.50
CA GLN A 35 -3.02 1.02 -20.53
C GLN A 35 -2.68 0.26 -19.25
N THR A 36 -1.41 0.29 -18.85
CA THR A 36 -0.90 -0.33 -17.62
C THR A 36 -1.54 0.32 -16.39
N ALA A 37 -1.59 1.65 -16.35
CA ALA A 37 -2.18 2.40 -15.23
C ALA A 37 -3.68 2.09 -15.06
N LEU A 38 -4.43 2.05 -16.16
CA LEU A 38 -5.86 1.74 -16.14
C LEU A 38 -6.13 0.28 -15.74
N LEU A 39 -5.35 -0.65 -16.28
CA LEU A 39 -5.45 -2.06 -15.90
C LEU A 39 -5.10 -2.25 -14.42
N TYR A 40 -4.10 -1.54 -13.91
CA TYR A 40 -3.72 -1.56 -12.50
C TYR A 40 -4.84 -1.03 -11.62
N ALA A 41 -5.44 0.10 -11.99
CA ALA A 41 -6.58 0.67 -11.27
C ALA A 41 -7.77 -0.29 -11.26
N ALA A 42 -8.11 -0.86 -12.42
CA ALA A 42 -9.23 -1.80 -12.55
C ALA A 42 -9.02 -3.07 -11.73
N THR A 43 -7.83 -3.68 -11.83
CA THR A 43 -7.50 -4.91 -11.09
C THR A 43 -7.37 -4.67 -9.59
N GLY A 44 -6.77 -3.55 -9.17
CA GLY A 44 -6.73 -3.14 -7.76
C GLY A 44 -8.14 -2.93 -7.19
N LEU A 45 -9.04 -2.32 -7.95
CA LEU A 45 -10.42 -2.10 -7.53
C LEU A 45 -11.17 -3.44 -7.41
N LEU A 46 -10.97 -4.34 -8.37
CA LEU A 46 -11.53 -5.69 -8.31
C LEU A 46 -11.01 -6.46 -7.08
N ILE A 47 -9.71 -6.42 -6.79
CA ILE A 47 -9.15 -7.03 -5.57
C ILE A 47 -9.85 -6.44 -4.35
N ALA A 48 -9.96 -5.12 -4.24
CA ALA A 48 -10.58 -4.47 -3.10
C ALA A 48 -12.05 -4.89 -2.91
N ILE A 49 -12.83 -4.94 -3.99
CA ILE A 49 -14.24 -5.36 -3.95
C ILE A 49 -14.35 -6.84 -3.55
N ILE A 50 -13.59 -7.72 -4.20
CA ILE A 50 -13.65 -9.17 -3.94
C ILE A 50 -13.15 -9.46 -2.52
N ALA A 51 -12.03 -8.89 -2.11
CA ALA A 51 -11.47 -9.09 -0.79
C ALA A 51 -12.41 -8.56 0.31
N GLY A 52 -12.98 -7.36 0.13
CA GLY A 52 -13.99 -6.83 1.05
C GLY A 52 -15.25 -7.68 1.11
N TYR A 53 -15.72 -8.19 -0.03
CA TYR A 53 -16.84 -9.14 -0.08
C TYR A 53 -16.54 -10.45 0.68
N VAL A 54 -15.37 -11.05 0.44
CA VAL A 54 -14.93 -12.29 1.10
C VAL A 54 -14.81 -12.07 2.61
N ILE A 55 -14.10 -11.03 3.05
CA ILE A 55 -13.93 -10.70 4.47
C ILE A 55 -15.29 -10.40 5.13
N GLY A 56 -16.19 -9.70 4.42
CA GLY A 56 -17.55 -9.44 4.87
C GLY A 56 -18.37 -10.72 5.08
N ARG A 57 -18.28 -11.68 4.15
CA ARG A 57 -19.00 -12.97 4.25
C ARG A 57 -18.49 -13.86 5.38
N LEU A 58 -17.24 -13.68 5.80
CA LEU A 58 -16.66 -14.39 6.94
C LEU A 58 -17.18 -13.87 8.30
N ASN A 59 -17.96 -12.79 8.33
CA ASN A 59 -18.57 -12.22 9.55
C ASN A 59 -17.56 -12.03 10.70
N LEU A 60 -16.39 -11.49 10.37
CA LEU A 60 -15.25 -11.34 11.28
C LEU A 60 -15.36 -10.12 12.21
N GLU A 61 -16.57 -9.63 12.44
CA GLU A 61 -16.83 -8.40 13.19
C GLU A 61 -16.29 -8.46 14.62
N ARG A 62 -16.27 -9.67 15.22
CA ARG A 62 -15.70 -9.94 16.54
C ARG A 62 -14.19 -9.64 16.67
N PHE A 63 -13.50 -9.50 15.53
CA PHE A 63 -12.07 -9.23 15.45
C PHE A 63 -11.75 -7.77 15.14
N VAL A 64 -12.75 -6.89 15.12
CA VAL A 64 -12.56 -5.43 15.15
C VAL A 64 -12.39 -4.99 16.61
N GLU A 65 -11.54 -4.00 16.87
CA GLU A 65 -11.31 -3.47 18.21
C GLU A 65 -12.55 -2.75 18.77
N GLY A 66 -12.83 -2.95 20.06
CA GLY A 66 -14.06 -2.47 20.71
C GLY A 66 -14.22 -0.95 20.70
N TRP A 67 -13.13 -0.21 20.90
CA TRP A 67 -13.12 1.26 20.94
C TRP A 67 -13.58 1.91 19.62
N VAL A 68 -13.44 1.20 18.49
CA VAL A 68 -13.90 1.65 17.17
C VAL A 68 -15.42 1.79 17.15
N TYR A 69 -16.13 0.97 17.93
CA TYR A 69 -17.58 1.05 18.09
C TYR A 69 -18.01 2.15 19.08
N GLU A 70 -17.22 2.38 20.14
CA GLU A 70 -17.51 3.36 21.20
C GLU A 70 -17.32 4.82 20.77
N THR A 71 -16.42 5.07 19.81
CA THR A 71 -16.16 6.41 19.26
C THR A 71 -17.43 7.05 18.63
N LYS A 72 -18.46 6.25 18.29
CA LYS A 72 -19.78 6.74 17.84
C LYS A 72 -20.50 7.64 18.85
N ALA A 73 -20.25 7.46 20.16
CA ALA A 73 -20.99 8.16 21.20
C ALA A 73 -20.41 9.54 21.55
N LYS A 74 -19.25 9.90 20.98
CA LYS A 74 -18.46 11.09 21.37
C LYS A 74 -18.18 12.05 20.22
N GLN A 75 -19.07 12.13 19.22
CA GLN A 75 -19.10 13.29 18.33
C GLN A 75 -19.61 14.51 19.13
N LEU A 76 -18.71 15.06 19.94
CA LEU A 76 -18.78 16.42 20.42
C LEU A 76 -18.94 17.32 19.20
N GLU A 77 -19.88 18.26 19.29
CA GLU A 77 -20.09 19.33 18.34
C GLU A 77 -18.74 19.97 17.99
N PHE A 78 -18.20 19.63 16.81
CA PHE A 78 -17.05 20.33 16.28
C PHE A 78 -17.55 21.72 15.87
N VAL A 79 -17.37 22.70 16.75
CA VAL A 79 -17.46 24.11 16.39
C VAL A 79 -16.34 24.33 15.38
N VAL A 80 -16.70 24.37 14.09
CA VAL A 80 -15.77 24.69 13.01
C VAL A 80 -15.45 26.16 13.13
N GLU A 81 -14.40 26.50 13.89
CA GLU A 81 -13.80 27.82 13.85
C GLU A 81 -13.39 28.11 12.41
N LYS A 82 -13.95 29.18 11.83
CA LYS A 82 -13.58 29.63 10.49
C LYS A 82 -12.25 30.36 10.58
N ILE A 83 -11.17 29.62 10.45
CA ILE A 83 -9.81 30.13 10.34
C ILE A 83 -9.68 30.97 9.06
N SER A 84 -9.08 32.17 9.15
CA SER A 84 -8.77 33.06 8.03
C SER A 84 -7.83 32.39 7.01
N PHE A 85 -7.83 32.84 5.76
CA PHE A 85 -6.89 32.34 4.73
C PHE A 85 -5.42 32.65 5.10
N GLU A 86 -5.18 33.79 5.75
CA GLU A 86 -3.86 34.21 6.24
C GLU A 86 -3.39 33.28 7.36
N ASP A 87 -4.25 33.07 8.37
CA ASP A 87 -3.99 32.16 9.49
C ASP A 87 -3.75 30.71 9.02
N ARG A 88 -4.41 30.27 7.93
CA ARG A 88 -4.21 28.95 7.34
C ARG A 88 -2.82 28.81 6.71
N ILE A 89 -2.34 29.82 5.99
CA ILE A 89 -1.02 29.81 5.38
C ILE A 89 0.05 29.86 6.47
N GLU A 90 -0.09 30.73 7.46
CA GLU A 90 0.85 30.85 8.56
C GLU A 90 0.93 29.53 9.36
N SER A 91 -0.22 28.97 9.72
CA SER A 91 -0.29 27.65 10.40
C SER A 91 0.34 26.54 9.55
N GLY A 92 0.11 26.55 8.24
CA GLY A 92 0.70 25.59 7.31
C GLY A 92 2.22 25.68 7.28
N ILE A 93 2.78 26.89 7.23
CA ILE A 93 4.24 27.10 7.24
C ILE A 93 4.85 26.68 8.58
N ILE A 94 4.19 27.01 9.70
CA ILE A 94 4.62 26.60 11.04
C ILE A 94 4.63 25.07 11.14
N ALA A 95 3.54 24.41 10.72
CA ALA A 95 3.43 22.96 10.74
C ALA A 95 4.50 22.27 9.87
N VAL A 96 4.76 22.78 8.65
CA VAL A 96 5.81 22.24 7.78
C VAL A 96 7.18 22.39 8.44
N LYS A 97 7.51 23.57 8.98
CA LYS A 97 8.78 23.79 9.69
C LYS A 97 8.93 22.86 10.88
N GLU A 98 7.88 22.68 11.67
CA GLU A 98 7.90 21.83 12.86
C GLU A 98 8.09 20.35 12.49
N ILE A 99 7.36 19.85 11.49
CA ILE A 99 7.49 18.48 11.00
C ILE A 99 8.91 18.27 10.45
N VAL A 100 9.37 19.12 9.54
CA VAL A 100 10.71 18.97 8.94
C VAL A 100 11.80 19.03 10.01
N ALA A 101 11.71 19.97 10.96
CA ALA A 101 12.66 20.08 12.07
C ALA A 101 12.68 18.82 12.97
N LYS A 102 11.54 18.13 13.12
CA LYS A 102 11.45 16.88 13.88
C LYS A 102 12.01 15.66 13.12
N VAL A 103 11.85 15.59 11.80
CA VAL A 103 12.16 14.37 11.03
C VAL A 103 13.46 14.44 10.21
N TRP A 104 14.02 15.63 9.93
CA TRP A 104 15.14 15.78 8.97
C TRP A 104 16.37 14.92 9.31
N ILE A 105 16.76 14.83 10.59
CA ILE A 105 17.93 14.04 10.99
C ILE A 105 17.72 12.54 10.74
N TYR A 106 16.50 12.05 10.97
CA TYR A 106 16.12 10.67 10.69
C TYR A 106 16.06 10.39 9.19
N ILE A 107 15.62 11.37 8.38
CA ILE A 107 15.65 11.27 6.92
C ILE A 107 17.09 11.16 6.42
N VAL A 108 17.99 12.03 6.89
CA VAL A 108 19.40 12.01 6.49
C VAL A 108 20.08 10.71 6.90
N LEU A 109 19.86 10.25 8.14
CA LEU A 109 20.38 8.97 8.60
C LEU A 109 19.79 7.80 7.81
N GLY A 110 18.48 7.83 7.50
CA GLY A 110 17.82 6.81 6.69
C GLY A 110 18.34 6.74 5.26
N ILE A 111 18.60 7.89 4.63
CA ILE A 111 19.22 7.96 3.30
C ILE A 111 20.66 7.47 3.36
N ALA A 112 21.45 7.85 4.37
CA ALA A 112 22.83 7.39 4.51
C ALA A 112 22.92 5.87 4.73
N VAL A 113 22.06 5.33 5.60
CA VAL A 113 21.94 3.89 5.82
C VAL A 113 21.43 3.19 4.57
N GLY A 114 20.39 3.72 3.91
CA GLY A 114 19.84 3.19 2.66
C GLY A 114 20.86 3.17 1.53
N ALA A 115 21.65 4.23 1.38
CA ALA A 115 22.76 4.30 0.44
C ALA A 115 23.87 3.28 0.77
N GLY A 116 24.16 3.06 2.06
CA GLY A 116 25.08 2.01 2.50
C GLY A 116 24.55 0.59 2.25
N ILE A 117 23.26 0.36 2.50
CA ILE A 117 22.57 -0.93 2.28
C ILE A 117 22.32 -1.20 0.80
N HIS A 118 22.32 -0.19 -0.07
CA HIS A 118 22.30 -0.38 -1.52
C HIS A 118 23.49 -1.24 -2.00
N GLY A 119 24.56 -1.36 -1.19
CA GLY A 119 25.66 -2.30 -1.39
C GLY A 119 25.42 -3.72 -0.84
N TYR A 120 24.40 -3.96 -0.01
CA TYR A 120 24.17 -5.23 0.73
C TYR A 120 23.01 -6.08 0.19
N VAL A 121 22.00 -5.49 -0.47
CA VAL A 121 21.01 -6.24 -1.25
C VAL A 121 21.26 -5.93 -2.72
N PRO A 122 22.04 -6.75 -3.44
CA PRO A 122 22.34 -6.50 -4.83
C PRO A 122 21.05 -6.50 -5.64
N GLU A 123 20.86 -5.52 -6.50
CA GLU A 123 19.81 -5.54 -7.54
C GLU A 123 19.86 -6.86 -8.32
N ASN A 124 21.06 -7.41 -8.53
CA ASN A 124 21.29 -8.70 -9.18
C ASN A 124 20.70 -9.87 -8.37
N PHE A 125 20.69 -9.81 -7.03
CA PHE A 125 20.08 -10.83 -6.18
C PHE A 125 18.55 -10.79 -6.33
N MET A 126 17.95 -9.61 -6.20
CA MET A 126 16.49 -9.46 -6.38
C MET A 126 16.06 -9.80 -7.82
N ALA A 127 16.82 -9.38 -8.84
CA ALA A 127 16.55 -9.72 -10.23
C ALA A 127 16.69 -11.22 -10.53
N SER A 128 17.66 -11.91 -9.89
CA SER A 128 17.77 -13.38 -10.01
C SER A 128 16.57 -14.11 -9.40
N LEU A 129 15.97 -13.52 -8.36
CA LEU A 129 14.79 -14.05 -7.67
C LEU A 129 13.48 -13.69 -8.40
N MET A 130 13.40 -12.52 -9.03
CA MET A 130 12.21 -12.02 -9.74
C MET A 130 12.28 -12.22 -11.27
N GLY A 131 13.21 -13.05 -11.73
CA GLY A 131 13.49 -13.29 -13.14
C GLY A 131 12.30 -13.90 -13.92
N LYS A 132 12.32 -13.67 -15.24
CA LYS A 132 11.23 -13.91 -16.21
C LYS A 132 10.71 -15.34 -16.39
N SER A 133 11.31 -16.38 -15.80
CA SER A 133 11.03 -17.78 -16.17
C SER A 133 10.42 -18.66 -15.08
N ALA A 134 10.26 -18.16 -13.84
CA ALA A 134 9.74 -18.96 -12.74
C ALA A 134 8.31 -18.57 -12.36
N TRP A 135 7.44 -19.57 -12.22
CA TRP A 135 6.08 -19.36 -11.70
C TRP A 135 6.12 -18.80 -10.27
N TRP A 136 7.10 -19.20 -9.46
CA TRP A 136 7.22 -18.75 -8.07
C TRP A 136 7.68 -17.29 -7.91
N SER A 137 8.16 -16.63 -8.98
CA SER A 137 8.63 -15.24 -8.92
C SER A 137 7.55 -14.29 -8.39
N VAL A 138 6.29 -14.49 -8.79
CA VAL A 138 5.16 -13.63 -8.36
C VAL A 138 4.84 -13.81 -6.87
N PRO A 139 4.54 -15.03 -6.34
CA PRO A 139 4.32 -15.23 -4.91
C PRO A 139 5.49 -14.75 -4.04
N LEU A 140 6.72 -15.02 -4.46
CA LEU A 140 7.88 -14.63 -3.68
C LEU A 140 8.05 -13.11 -3.63
N SER A 141 7.76 -12.42 -4.74
CA SER A 141 7.76 -10.96 -4.78
C SER A 141 6.75 -10.36 -3.81
N VAL A 142 5.55 -10.93 -3.72
CA VAL A 142 4.56 -10.50 -2.72
C VAL A 142 5.09 -10.73 -1.30
N LEU A 143 5.63 -11.92 -1.01
CA LEU A 143 6.18 -12.21 0.32
C LEU A 143 7.32 -11.28 0.73
N ILE A 144 8.18 -10.88 -0.21
CA ILE A 144 9.26 -9.92 0.02
C ILE A 144 8.72 -8.50 0.18
N GLY A 145 7.64 -8.14 -0.53
CA GLY A 145 7.03 -6.82 -0.45
C GLY A 145 6.35 -6.53 0.89
N ILE A 146 5.71 -7.52 1.53
CA ILE A 146 5.00 -7.36 2.82
C ILE A 146 5.88 -6.75 3.94
N PRO A 147 7.12 -7.19 4.19
CA PRO A 147 7.95 -6.58 5.24
C PRO A 147 8.55 -5.21 4.85
N MET A 148 8.48 -4.79 3.59
CA MET A 148 9.21 -3.61 3.13
C MET A 148 8.51 -2.29 3.48
N TYR A 149 9.21 -1.41 4.20
CA TYR A 149 8.75 -0.06 4.50
C TYR A 149 8.96 0.86 3.29
N SER A 150 7.96 1.04 2.43
CA SER A 150 8.01 2.04 1.36
C SER A 150 6.63 2.49 0.93
N ASN A 151 6.54 3.70 0.38
CA ASN A 151 5.33 4.22 -0.26
C ASN A 151 5.42 4.10 -1.78
N ALA A 152 4.34 4.51 -2.48
CA ALA A 152 4.24 4.43 -3.93
C ALA A 152 5.35 5.20 -4.67
N ALA A 153 5.82 6.34 -4.15
CA ALA A 153 6.89 7.10 -4.79
C ALA A 153 8.28 6.47 -4.56
N GLY A 154 8.53 6.00 -3.33
CA GLY A 154 9.82 5.44 -2.92
C GLY A 154 10.16 4.10 -3.57
N ILE A 155 9.15 3.33 -4.00
CA ILE A 155 9.35 2.00 -4.62
C ILE A 155 9.66 2.08 -6.13
N ILE A 156 9.43 3.24 -6.76
CA ILE A 156 9.58 3.42 -8.22
C ILE A 156 11.00 3.14 -8.71
N PRO A 157 12.08 3.71 -8.12
CA PRO A 157 13.43 3.45 -8.60
C PRO A 157 13.78 1.97 -8.56
N ILE A 158 13.29 1.26 -7.53
CA ILE A 158 13.49 -0.18 -7.36
C ILE A 158 12.74 -0.94 -8.47
N VAL A 159 11.47 -0.58 -8.72
CA VAL A 159 10.66 -1.14 -9.81
C VAL A 159 11.35 -0.97 -11.17
N GLN A 160 11.89 0.21 -11.46
CA GLN A 160 12.61 0.47 -12.71
C GLN A 160 13.88 -0.37 -12.82
N ALA A 161 14.72 -0.40 -11.77
CA ALA A 161 15.95 -1.19 -11.75
C ALA A 161 15.67 -2.69 -11.96
N LEU A 162 14.61 -3.24 -11.35
CA LEU A 162 14.23 -4.63 -11.53
C LEU A 162 13.79 -4.95 -12.97
N LEU A 163 13.06 -4.04 -13.62
CA LEU A 163 12.65 -4.20 -15.01
C LEU A 163 13.83 -4.10 -15.99
N GLU A 164 14.75 -3.17 -15.76
CA GLU A 164 16.01 -3.05 -16.53
C GLU A 164 16.85 -4.32 -16.43
N LYS A 165 16.82 -4.99 -15.28
CA LYS A 165 17.48 -6.28 -15.03
C LYS A 165 16.69 -7.48 -15.55
N GLY A 166 15.55 -7.26 -16.21
CA GLY A 166 14.81 -8.29 -16.93
C GLY A 166 13.72 -8.99 -16.12
N ALA A 167 13.29 -8.46 -14.96
CA ALA A 167 12.09 -8.94 -14.28
C ALA A 167 10.84 -8.74 -15.17
N SER A 168 9.83 -9.60 -15.02
CA SER A 168 8.56 -9.43 -15.77
C SER A 168 7.71 -8.33 -15.15
N LEU A 169 6.95 -7.63 -15.99
CA LEU A 169 6.12 -6.50 -15.57
C LEU A 169 5.13 -6.88 -14.47
N GLY A 170 4.42 -8.01 -14.61
CA GLY A 170 3.46 -8.46 -13.61
C GLY A 170 4.10 -8.85 -12.28
N THR A 171 5.31 -9.40 -12.29
CA THR A 171 6.06 -9.70 -11.05
C THR A 171 6.41 -8.42 -10.30
N VAL A 172 6.90 -7.41 -11.02
CA VAL A 172 7.29 -6.12 -10.44
C VAL A 172 6.06 -5.32 -9.98
N LEU A 173 4.94 -5.40 -10.70
CA LEU A 173 3.69 -4.79 -10.28
C LEU A 173 3.09 -5.49 -9.05
N ALA A 174 3.16 -6.82 -8.97
CA ALA A 174 2.73 -7.56 -7.79
C ALA A 174 3.58 -7.23 -6.56
N PHE A 175 4.91 -7.09 -6.74
CA PHE A 175 5.81 -6.56 -5.71
C PHE A 175 5.34 -5.18 -5.25
N MET A 176 5.14 -4.25 -6.19
CA MET A 176 4.71 -2.89 -5.90
C MET A 176 3.37 -2.84 -5.16
N MET A 177 2.37 -3.61 -5.61
CA MET A 177 1.05 -3.73 -4.95
C MET A 177 1.17 -4.28 -3.53
N SER A 178 2.08 -5.23 -3.30
CA SER A 178 2.30 -5.78 -1.96
C SER A 178 2.96 -4.78 -1.02
N VAL A 179 3.95 -4.04 -1.52
CA VAL A 179 4.62 -2.98 -0.74
C VAL A 179 3.63 -1.88 -0.37
N ILE A 180 2.76 -1.48 -1.30
CA ILE A 180 1.82 -0.39 -1.03
C ILE A 180 0.61 -0.86 -0.21
N GLY A 181 0.09 -2.06 -0.51
CA GLY A 181 -1.20 -2.52 0.04
C GLY A 181 -1.08 -3.37 1.31
N LEU A 182 0.07 -4.01 1.55
CA LEU A 182 0.23 -5.01 2.61
C LEU A 182 1.45 -4.77 3.50
N SER A 183 2.14 -3.64 3.38
CA SER A 183 3.41 -3.53 4.07
C SER A 183 3.32 -3.41 5.59
N LEU A 184 4.46 -3.58 6.25
CA LEU A 184 4.56 -3.55 7.69
C LEU A 184 3.93 -2.27 8.31
N PRO A 185 4.17 -1.05 7.80
CA PRO A 185 3.42 0.15 8.17
C PRO A 185 1.90 0.00 8.16
N GLU A 186 1.34 -0.50 7.06
CA GLU A 186 -0.09 -0.70 6.89
C GLU A 186 -0.60 -1.71 7.91
N THR A 187 0.12 -2.82 8.13
CA THR A 187 -0.26 -3.79 9.17
C THR A 187 -0.22 -3.22 10.58
N ILE A 188 0.73 -2.32 10.89
CA ILE A 188 0.82 -1.63 12.18
C ILE A 188 -0.35 -0.66 12.35
N ILE A 189 -0.71 0.07 11.29
CA ILE A 189 -1.86 0.97 11.30
C ILE A 189 -3.16 0.18 11.47
N LEU A 190 -3.34 -0.91 10.72
CA LEU A 190 -4.49 -1.80 10.83
C LEU A 190 -4.58 -2.46 12.21
N LYS A 191 -3.46 -2.78 12.85
CA LYS A 191 -3.41 -3.31 14.23
C LYS A 191 -4.00 -2.38 15.28
N LYS A 192 -4.09 -1.07 15.01
CA LYS A 192 -4.79 -0.14 15.93
C LYS A 192 -6.29 -0.37 15.96
N VAL A 193 -6.87 -0.92 14.90
CA VAL A 193 -8.33 -1.04 14.70
C VAL A 193 -8.81 -2.49 14.51
N LEU A 194 -7.91 -3.41 14.17
CA LEU A 194 -8.19 -4.83 13.92
C LEU A 194 -7.29 -5.72 14.79
N LYS A 195 -7.85 -6.84 15.27
CA LYS A 195 -7.07 -7.88 15.94
C LYS A 195 -6.18 -8.63 14.93
N ILE A 196 -5.09 -9.20 15.44
CA ILE A 196 -4.07 -9.88 14.61
C ILE A 196 -4.63 -11.01 13.74
N GLN A 197 -5.68 -11.71 14.20
CA GLN A 197 -6.35 -12.78 13.44
C GLN A 197 -6.98 -12.24 12.15
N LEU A 198 -7.61 -11.07 12.22
CA LEU A 198 -8.24 -10.43 11.07
C LEU A 198 -7.21 -9.83 10.11
N ILE A 199 -6.08 -9.34 10.64
CA ILE A 199 -4.94 -8.91 9.83
C ILE A 199 -4.36 -10.08 9.03
N GLY A 200 -4.22 -11.26 9.65
CA GLY A 200 -3.76 -12.46 8.94
C GLY A 200 -4.68 -12.84 7.78
N ILE A 201 -6.01 -12.80 8.00
CA ILE A 201 -7.00 -13.05 6.94
C ILE A 201 -6.93 -11.97 5.86
N PHE A 202 -6.80 -10.71 6.25
CA PHE A 202 -6.65 -9.58 5.32
C PHE A 202 -5.44 -9.76 4.41
N ILE A 203 -4.25 -10.01 4.98
CA ILE A 203 -3.01 -10.25 4.22
C ILE A 203 -3.18 -11.46 3.30
N GLY A 204 -3.79 -12.54 3.78
CA GLY A 204 -4.00 -13.74 2.98
C GLY A 204 -4.90 -13.49 1.77
N VAL A 205 -6.09 -12.89 1.98
CA VAL A 205 -7.07 -12.64 0.92
C VAL A 205 -6.53 -11.65 -0.11
N VAL A 206 -5.97 -10.53 0.35
CA VAL A 206 -5.43 -9.50 -0.53
C VAL A 206 -4.16 -9.99 -1.23
N GLY A 207 -3.28 -10.69 -0.52
CA GLY A 207 -2.04 -11.26 -1.07
C GLY A 207 -2.33 -12.27 -2.19
N VAL A 208 -3.31 -13.14 -2.01
CA VAL A 208 -3.77 -14.05 -3.09
C VAL A 208 -4.30 -13.25 -4.28
N GLY A 209 -5.07 -12.18 -4.05
CA GLY A 209 -5.54 -11.28 -5.10
C GLY A 209 -4.38 -10.65 -5.89
N ILE A 210 -3.35 -10.14 -5.19
CA ILE A 210 -2.16 -9.55 -5.81
C ILE A 210 -1.39 -10.59 -6.63
N ILE A 211 -1.26 -11.82 -6.15
CA ILE A 211 -0.60 -12.91 -6.88
C ILE A 211 -1.34 -13.21 -8.19
N ILE A 212 -2.68 -13.32 -8.15
CA ILE A 212 -3.52 -13.55 -9.34
C ILE A 212 -3.32 -12.42 -10.35
N VAL A 213 -3.32 -11.17 -9.88
CA VAL A 213 -3.09 -10.01 -10.75
C VAL A 213 -1.68 -10.01 -11.33
N GLY A 214 -0.65 -10.35 -10.55
CA GLY A 214 0.71 -10.48 -11.05
C GLY A 214 0.82 -11.48 -12.21
N TYR A 215 0.16 -12.64 -12.08
CA TYR A 215 0.09 -13.61 -13.19
C TYR A 215 -0.73 -13.09 -14.37
N LEU A 216 -1.84 -12.39 -14.12
CA LEU A 216 -2.66 -11.78 -15.18
C LEU A 216 -1.84 -10.76 -16.00
N PHE A 217 -1.08 -9.89 -15.34
CA PHE A 217 -0.20 -8.93 -16.02
C PHE A 217 0.92 -9.64 -16.78
N ASN A 218 1.53 -10.68 -16.19
CA ASN A 218 2.51 -11.47 -16.93
C ASN A 218 1.90 -12.11 -18.18
N PHE A 219 0.67 -12.62 -18.12
CA PHE A 219 -0.01 -13.19 -19.28
C PHE A 219 -0.34 -12.16 -20.38
N ILE A 220 -0.64 -10.91 -20.00
CA ILE A 220 -1.02 -9.86 -20.96
C ILE A 220 0.22 -9.18 -21.60
N PHE A 221 1.31 -9.02 -20.84
CA PHE A 221 2.46 -8.19 -21.23
C PHE A 221 3.77 -8.96 -21.45
N THR A 222 3.78 -10.29 -21.28
CA THR A 222 4.94 -11.16 -21.61
C THR A 222 4.66 -11.89 -22.92
#